data_AF-A0A957ZIH7-F1
#
_entry.id   AF-A0A957ZIH7-F1
#
_cell.length_a   1.000
_cell.length_b   1.000
_cell.length_c   1.000
_cell.angle_alpha   90.00
_cell.angle_beta   90.00
_cell.angle_gamma   90.00
#
_symmetry.space_group_name_H-M   'P 1'
#
loop_
_entity.id
_entity.type
_entity.pdbx_description
1 polymer ?
#
loop_
_entity_poly.entity_id
_entity_poly.type
_entity_poly.pdbx_seq_one_letter_code
_entity_poly.pdbx_strand_id
1 'polypeptide(L)'
;MKMRSTNSQTTILVRGGLMLAVVLLAGLAVATPAAAVRLYEISYTGCGGVEAPVVDEAFELRVVELVNQERANNGNLPPLKRAAALTSAARYHATDLGVDNYFEHDSYDRSGGSLSRVCDTFDRVGLWYQNWRSAAENIAAGHRTPEAVVDDWMSSSG
;
A
#
# COMPACT_ATOMS: atom_id res chain seq x y z
N MET A 1 22.06 9.35 -10.68
CA MET A 1 21.71 10.74 -10.33
C MET A 1 21.43 10.77 -8.84
N LYS A 2 22.11 11.65 -8.10
CA LYS A 2 22.20 11.63 -6.63
C LYS A 2 21.04 12.44 -6.05
N MET A 3 20.01 11.80 -5.50
CA MET A 3 18.96 12.55 -4.79
C MET A 3 19.45 12.92 -3.40
N ARG A 4 19.56 14.23 -3.20
CA ARG A 4 19.90 14.87 -1.93
C ARG A 4 18.72 14.68 -0.98
N SER A 5 19.00 14.14 0.19
CA SER A 5 18.14 14.29 1.37
C SER A 5 17.93 15.78 1.63
N THR A 6 16.68 16.22 1.53
CA THR A 6 16.25 17.51 2.08
C THR A 6 15.16 17.21 3.08
N ASN A 7 15.48 17.42 4.36
CA ASN A 7 14.47 17.51 5.40
C ASN A 7 13.49 18.62 5.04
N SER A 8 12.23 18.26 4.82
CA SER A 8 11.12 19.19 4.95
C SER A 8 9.96 18.42 5.56
N GLN A 9 9.75 18.65 6.86
CA GLN A 9 8.53 18.28 7.54
C GLN A 9 7.37 18.95 6.82
N THR A 10 6.64 18.18 6.02
CA THR A 10 5.36 18.61 5.48
C THR A 10 4.30 18.03 6.38
N THR A 11 3.93 18.79 7.41
CA THR A 11 2.71 18.57 8.17
C THR A 11 1.54 18.61 7.20
N ILE A 12 0.95 17.44 6.91
CA ILE A 12 -0.32 17.36 6.19
C ILE A 12 -1.39 17.92 7.13
N LEU A 13 -1.77 19.16 6.87
CA LEU A 13 -2.88 19.85 7.51
C LEU A 13 -4.18 19.21 7.02
N VAL A 14 -4.78 18.31 7.81
CA VAL A 14 -6.14 17.82 7.57
C VAL A 14 -7.09 19.00 7.75
N ARG A 15 -7.53 19.60 6.64
CA ARG A 15 -8.57 20.65 6.64
C ARG A 15 -9.93 20.01 6.93
N GLY A 16 -10.24 19.86 8.22
CA GLY A 16 -11.60 19.67 8.69
C GLY A 16 -12.41 20.96 8.50
N GLY A 17 -13.35 20.93 7.57
CA GLY A 17 -14.30 22.02 7.34
C GLY A 17 -15.71 21.60 7.73
N LEU A 18 -16.12 21.91 8.97
CA LEU A 18 -17.50 22.29 9.29
C LEU A 18 -17.55 23.06 10.62
N MET A 19 -17.58 24.40 10.54
CA MET A 19 -18.28 25.22 11.54
C MET A 19 -19.77 25.16 11.20
N LEU A 20 -20.75 25.09 12.10
CA LEU A 20 -20.97 25.90 13.30
C LEU A 20 -22.12 25.27 14.12
N ALA A 21 -22.00 25.18 15.44
CA ALA A 21 -23.13 25.33 16.38
C ALA A 21 -22.59 25.55 17.80
N VAL A 22 -22.68 26.78 18.30
CA VAL A 22 -22.55 27.09 19.72
C VAL A 22 -23.94 26.99 20.34
N VAL A 23 -24.11 26.11 21.34
CA VAL A 23 -25.17 26.23 22.35
C VAL A 23 -24.54 25.95 23.71
N LEU A 24 -24.72 26.90 24.63
CA LEU A 24 -24.21 26.86 26.01
C LEU A 24 -25.17 26.10 26.95
N LEU A 25 -24.55 25.46 27.95
CA LEU A 25 -25.00 25.16 29.33
C LEU A 25 -25.78 23.86 29.66
N ALA A 26 -25.08 23.09 30.52
CA ALA A 26 -25.51 22.32 31.70
C ALA A 26 -26.35 21.04 31.50
N GLY A 27 -25.66 19.88 31.60
CA GLY A 27 -26.30 18.59 31.78
C GLY A 27 -25.30 17.52 32.19
N LEU A 28 -25.57 16.86 33.32
CA LEU A 28 -24.79 15.79 33.95
C LEU A 28 -24.43 14.67 32.95
N ALA A 29 -23.15 14.37 32.84
CA ALA A 29 -22.64 13.34 31.95
C ALA A 29 -23.01 11.93 32.45
N VAL A 30 -23.80 11.20 31.68
CA VAL A 30 -23.67 9.74 31.60
C VAL A 30 -23.11 9.44 30.22
N ALA A 31 -21.78 9.48 30.13
CA ALA A 31 -21.08 8.98 28.97
C ALA A 31 -21.29 7.47 28.92
N THR A 32 -22.16 7.01 28.02
CA THR A 32 -22.02 5.66 27.49
C THR A 32 -20.65 5.59 26.82
N PRO A 33 -19.79 4.60 27.12
CA PRO A 33 -18.70 4.34 26.21
C PRO A 33 -19.35 3.75 24.96
N ALA A 34 -19.54 4.58 23.94
CA ALA A 34 -19.43 4.05 22.59
C ALA A 34 -18.04 3.43 22.57
N ALA A 35 -17.98 2.09 22.54
CA ALA A 35 -16.77 1.40 22.19
C ALA A 35 -16.37 1.95 20.82
N ALA A 36 -15.49 2.95 20.83
CA ALA A 36 -14.75 3.34 19.66
C ALA A 36 -14.00 2.06 19.30
N VAL A 37 -14.55 1.31 18.35
CA VAL A 37 -13.81 0.24 17.70
C VAL A 37 -12.53 0.91 17.25
N ARG A 38 -11.42 0.59 17.90
CA ARG A 38 -10.11 0.98 17.41
C ARG A 38 -9.96 0.27 16.08
N LEU A 39 -10.33 0.95 15.00
CA LEU A 39 -10.02 0.57 13.63
C LEU A 39 -8.50 0.66 13.33
N TYR A 40 -7.68 0.54 14.37
CA TYR A 40 -6.24 0.80 14.41
C TYR A 40 -5.48 -0.37 15.04
N GLU A 41 -6.03 -1.59 14.95
CA GLU A 41 -5.33 -2.82 15.39
C GLU A 41 -5.42 -3.94 14.35
N ILE A 42 -5.45 -3.59 13.06
CA ILE A 42 -4.76 -4.45 12.10
C ILE A 42 -3.43 -3.76 11.86
N SER A 43 -2.49 -3.99 12.77
CA SER A 43 -1.09 -3.73 12.45
C SER A 43 -0.77 -4.74 11.35
N TYR A 44 -0.52 -4.26 10.13
CA TYR A 44 0.01 -5.08 9.04
C TYR A 44 1.47 -5.38 9.35
N THR A 45 1.71 -6.04 10.48
CA THR A 45 3.04 -6.28 11.01
C THR A 45 3.56 -7.65 10.61
N GLY A 46 4.87 -7.76 10.53
CA GLY A 46 5.56 -8.99 10.23
C GLY A 46 5.62 -9.28 8.75
N CYS A 47 5.47 -10.55 8.40
CA CYS A 47 5.87 -11.06 7.08
C CYS A 47 4.69 -11.29 6.12
N GLY A 48 3.44 -11.03 6.52
CA GLY A 48 2.25 -11.37 5.74
C GLY A 48 1.19 -12.12 6.54
N GLY A 49 0.32 -12.83 5.82
CA GLY A 49 -0.68 -13.73 6.40
C GLY A 49 -1.99 -13.06 6.83
N VAL A 50 -2.16 -11.76 6.56
CA VAL A 50 -3.41 -11.02 6.78
C VAL A 50 -3.94 -10.53 5.43
N GLU A 51 -5.21 -10.79 5.15
CA GLU A 51 -5.85 -10.27 3.95
C GLU A 51 -6.13 -8.77 4.11
N ALA A 52 -5.55 -7.96 3.22
CA ALA A 52 -5.84 -6.54 3.16
C ALA A 52 -7.18 -6.25 2.47
N PRO A 53 -7.90 -5.18 2.86
CA PRO A 53 -9.12 -4.79 2.19
C PRO A 53 -8.84 -4.40 0.75
N VAL A 54 -9.82 -4.63 -0.12
CA VAL A 54 -9.80 -4.14 -1.50
C VAL A 54 -10.08 -2.64 -1.47
N VAL A 55 -9.12 -1.84 -1.92
CA VAL A 55 -9.27 -0.37 -2.00
C VAL A 55 -9.87 0.03 -3.35
N ASP A 56 -9.29 -0.46 -4.44
CA ASP A 56 -9.77 -0.19 -5.81
C ASP A 56 -9.39 -1.35 -6.75
N GLU A 57 -10.28 -2.34 -6.88
CA GLU A 57 -10.04 -3.49 -7.76
C GLU A 57 -9.93 -3.07 -9.22
N ALA A 58 -10.72 -2.09 -9.68
CA ALA A 58 -10.69 -1.66 -11.07
C ALA A 58 -9.32 -1.07 -11.44
N PHE A 59 -8.70 -0.33 -10.53
CA PHE A 59 -7.33 0.16 -10.68
C PHE A 59 -6.33 -1.00 -10.80
N GLU A 60 -6.37 -1.96 -9.88
CA GLU A 60 -5.47 -3.13 -9.88
C GLU A 60 -5.61 -3.95 -11.17
N LEU A 61 -6.84 -4.17 -11.63
CA LEU A 61 -7.14 -4.85 -12.89
C LEU A 61 -6.53 -4.12 -14.07
N ARG A 62 -6.72 -2.80 -14.12
CA ARG A 62 -6.25 -1.96 -15.22
C ARG A 62 -4.72 -1.95 -15.32
N VAL A 63 -4.00 -1.98 -14.19
CA VAL A 63 -2.53 -2.12 -14.19
C VAL A 63 -2.11 -3.42 -14.88
N VAL A 64 -2.74 -4.56 -14.56
CA VAL A 64 -2.41 -5.85 -15.19
C VAL A 64 -2.69 -5.85 -16.69
N GLU A 65 -3.79 -5.22 -17.11
CA GLU A 65 -4.11 -5.06 -18.53
C GLU A 65 -3.06 -4.24 -19.27
N LEU A 66 -2.67 -3.08 -18.73
CA LEU A 66 -1.64 -2.22 -19.29
C LEU A 66 -0.28 -2.93 -19.37
N VAL A 67 0.12 -3.65 -18.32
CA VAL A 67 1.34 -4.49 -18.36
C VAL A 67 1.26 -5.52 -19.48
N ASN A 68 0.11 -6.14 -19.71
CA ASN A 68 -0.06 -7.07 -20.83
C ASN A 68 -0.03 -6.38 -22.20
N GLN A 69 -0.46 -5.13 -22.30
CA GLN A 69 -0.30 -4.32 -23.51
C GLN A 69 1.19 -4.04 -23.78
N GLU A 70 1.95 -3.64 -22.77
CA GLU A 70 3.40 -3.44 -22.90
C GLU A 70 4.14 -4.72 -23.28
N ARG A 71 3.72 -5.87 -22.74
CA ARG A 71 4.24 -7.19 -23.14
C ARG A 71 3.97 -7.50 -24.62
N ALA A 72 2.78 -7.16 -25.12
CA ALA A 72 2.45 -7.34 -26.52
C ALA A 72 3.29 -6.41 -27.42
N ASN A 73 3.47 -5.15 -26.99
CA ASN A 73 4.28 -4.16 -27.69
C ASN A 73 5.77 -4.54 -27.74
N ASN A 74 6.28 -5.14 -26.66
CA ASN A 74 7.67 -5.55 -26.55
C ASN A 74 7.93 -6.96 -27.11
N GLY A 75 7.60 -7.16 -28.39
CA GLY A 75 7.90 -8.41 -29.10
C GLY A 75 6.84 -9.50 -28.97
N ASN A 76 5.58 -9.13 -28.72
CA ASN A 76 4.46 -10.05 -28.63
C ASN A 76 4.64 -11.14 -27.55
N LEU A 77 5.14 -10.73 -26.39
CA LEU A 77 5.34 -11.65 -25.26
C LEU A 77 3.99 -12.19 -24.76
N PRO A 78 3.91 -13.47 -24.34
CA PRO A 78 2.68 -14.04 -23.82
C PRO A 78 2.11 -13.24 -22.65
N PRO A 79 0.78 -13.04 -22.56
CA PRO A 79 0.19 -12.27 -21.49
C PRO A 79 0.35 -12.99 -20.14
N LEU A 80 0.55 -12.20 -19.08
CA LEU A 80 0.49 -12.67 -17.71
C LEU A 80 -0.95 -12.95 -17.32
N LYS A 81 -1.12 -13.98 -16.47
CA LYS A 81 -2.38 -14.31 -15.83
C LYS A 81 -2.36 -13.77 -14.41
N ARG A 82 -3.43 -13.10 -14.01
CA ARG A 82 -3.60 -12.67 -12.62
C ARG A 82 -3.84 -13.90 -11.75
N ALA A 83 -3.16 -13.96 -10.61
CA ALA A 83 -3.35 -15.00 -9.60
C ALA A 83 -3.89 -14.35 -8.33
N ALA A 84 -4.96 -14.91 -7.76
CA ALA A 84 -5.61 -14.35 -6.56
C ALA A 84 -4.62 -14.25 -5.39
N ALA A 85 -3.83 -15.30 -5.15
CA ALA A 85 -2.81 -15.32 -4.09
C ALA A 85 -1.75 -14.20 -4.24
N LEU A 86 -1.28 -13.93 -5.46
CA LEU A 86 -0.35 -12.82 -5.71
C LEU A 86 -1.03 -11.46 -5.57
N THR A 87 -2.33 -11.38 -5.85
CA THR A 87 -3.12 -10.16 -5.63
C THR A 87 -3.23 -9.86 -4.13
N SER A 88 -3.52 -10.88 -3.31
CA SER A 88 -3.54 -10.76 -1.84
C SER A 88 -2.17 -10.36 -1.28
N ALA A 89 -1.08 -10.97 -1.76
CA ALA A 89 0.27 -10.59 -1.38
C ALA A 89 0.60 -9.12 -1.70
N ALA A 90 0.23 -8.65 -2.90
CA ALA A 90 0.44 -7.28 -3.32
C ALA A 90 -0.39 -6.28 -2.49
N ARG A 91 -1.65 -6.60 -2.20
CA ARG A 91 -2.51 -5.77 -1.34
C ARG A 91 -1.99 -5.66 0.09
N TYR A 92 -1.52 -6.78 0.66
CA TYR A 92 -0.87 -6.78 1.96
C TYR A 92 0.31 -5.80 1.97
N HIS A 93 1.25 -5.95 1.02
CA HIS A 93 2.44 -5.09 0.98
C HIS A 93 2.09 -3.62 0.72
N ALA A 94 1.20 -3.32 -0.23
CA ALA A 94 0.77 -1.94 -0.48
C ALA A 94 0.13 -1.28 0.75
N THR A 95 -0.57 -2.07 1.58
CA THR A 95 -1.15 -1.59 2.84
C THR A 95 -0.07 -1.39 3.90
N ASP A 96 0.85 -2.33 4.05
CA ASP A 96 2.03 -2.28 4.93
C ASP A 96 2.85 -0.98 4.67
N LEU A 97 3.23 -0.75 3.40
CA LEU A 97 3.91 0.47 2.94
C LEU A 97 3.20 1.75 3.39
N GLY A 98 1.87 1.80 3.25
CA GLY A 98 1.06 2.95 3.58
C GLY A 98 0.85 3.17 5.07
N VAL A 99 0.65 2.09 5.83
CA VAL A 99 0.40 2.12 7.28
C VAL A 99 1.67 2.52 8.04
N ASP A 100 2.80 1.91 7.72
CA ASP A 100 4.07 2.16 8.40
C ASP A 100 4.94 3.23 7.71
N ASN A 101 4.40 3.83 6.65
CA ASN A 101 4.91 5.00 5.94
C ASN A 101 6.38 4.83 5.54
N TYR A 102 6.60 3.87 4.64
CA TYR A 102 7.90 3.57 4.04
C TYR A 102 7.72 3.13 2.58
N PHE A 103 8.82 3.06 1.82
CA PHE A 103 8.80 2.67 0.42
C PHE A 103 10.01 1.81 0.10
N GLU A 104 9.90 0.52 0.38
CA GLU A 104 10.95 -0.49 0.20
C GLU A 104 10.33 -1.82 -0.24
N HIS A 105 11.12 -2.69 -0.88
CA HIS A 105 10.64 -4.02 -1.28
C HIS A 105 10.42 -4.95 -0.08
N ASP A 106 11.35 -4.96 0.87
CA ASP A 106 11.22 -5.74 2.10
C ASP A 106 10.12 -5.18 3.00
N SER A 107 9.56 -6.03 3.87
CA SER A 107 8.57 -5.59 4.86
C SER A 107 9.23 -5.08 6.12
N TYR A 108 8.66 -4.01 6.68
CA TYR A 108 9.16 -3.32 7.85
C TYR A 108 8.02 -2.98 8.80
N ASP A 109 8.28 -3.13 10.10
CA ASP A 109 7.34 -2.72 11.14
C ASP A 109 7.79 -1.40 11.77
N ARG A 110 6.85 -0.48 11.99
CA ARG A 110 7.07 0.76 12.74
C ARG A 110 6.59 0.62 14.18
N SER A 111 7.54 0.63 15.11
CA SER A 111 7.26 0.62 16.55
C SER A 111 8.05 1.70 17.27
N GLY A 112 7.38 2.47 18.13
CA GLY A 112 8.03 3.56 18.87
C GLY A 112 8.68 4.63 17.99
N GLY A 113 8.22 4.80 16.75
CA GLY A 113 8.79 5.71 15.76
C GLY A 113 9.99 5.16 14.98
N SER A 114 10.48 3.97 15.32
CA SER A 114 11.56 3.27 14.64
C SER A 114 11.01 2.27 13.64
N LEU A 115 11.55 2.27 12.43
CA LEU A 115 11.24 1.32 11.37
C LEU A 115 12.27 0.19 11.39
N SER A 116 11.81 -1.07 11.46
CA SER A 116 12.69 -2.25 11.53
C SER A 116 12.28 -3.29 10.50
N ARG A 117 13.24 -3.81 9.73
CA ARG A 117 12.97 -4.87 8.73
C ARG A 117 12.51 -6.13 9.45
N VAL A 118 11.42 -6.73 8.96
CA VAL A 118 10.83 -7.94 9.55
C VAL A 118 10.76 -9.12 8.60
N CYS A 119 10.77 -8.89 7.28
CA CYS A 119 10.61 -9.96 6.31
C CYS A 119 11.18 -9.57 4.94
N ASP A 120 11.79 -10.55 4.27
CA ASP A 120 12.22 -10.39 2.88
C ASP A 120 11.03 -10.36 1.93
N THR A 121 11.16 -9.57 0.87
CA THR A 121 10.20 -9.46 -0.23
C THR A 121 9.60 -10.81 -0.67
N PHE A 122 10.45 -11.81 -0.93
CA PHE A 122 9.97 -13.08 -1.47
C PHE A 122 9.65 -14.13 -0.40
N ASP A 123 10.13 -13.95 0.83
CA ASP A 123 9.60 -14.68 1.99
C ASP A 123 8.13 -14.29 2.21
N ARG A 124 7.81 -12.98 2.16
CA ARG A 124 6.43 -12.46 2.26
C ARG A 124 5.55 -13.04 1.16
N VAL A 125 5.98 -12.96 -0.09
CA VAL A 125 5.21 -13.48 -1.23
C VAL A 125 5.02 -15.00 -1.12
N GLY A 126 6.03 -15.72 -0.61
CA GLY A 126 6.01 -17.17 -0.41
C GLY A 126 4.93 -17.66 0.56
N LEU A 127 4.46 -16.81 1.49
CA LEU A 127 3.33 -17.13 2.37
C LEU A 127 2.00 -17.28 1.62
N TRP A 128 1.89 -16.65 0.45
CA TRP A 128 0.68 -16.65 -0.36
C TRP A 128 0.80 -17.55 -1.58
N TYR A 129 1.94 -17.50 -2.26
CA TYR A 129 2.15 -18.15 -3.55
C TYR A 129 3.45 -18.96 -3.56
N GLN A 130 3.29 -20.27 -3.69
CA GLN A 130 4.39 -21.24 -3.61
C GLN A 130 4.71 -21.84 -5.00
N ASN A 131 5.81 -22.57 -5.10
CA ASN A 131 6.22 -23.33 -6.29
C ASN A 131 6.51 -22.49 -7.56
N TRP A 132 7.03 -21.27 -7.38
CA TRP A 132 7.54 -20.45 -8.47
C TRP A 132 9.05 -20.69 -8.71
N ARG A 133 9.55 -20.32 -9.90
CA ARG A 133 10.97 -20.50 -10.28
C ARG A 133 11.77 -19.20 -10.23
N SER A 134 11.11 -18.10 -10.55
CA SER A 134 11.65 -16.75 -10.50
C SER A 134 10.53 -15.79 -10.15
N ALA A 135 10.86 -14.71 -9.46
CA ALA A 135 9.94 -13.66 -9.07
C ALA A 135 10.64 -12.30 -9.14
N ALA A 136 9.84 -11.25 -9.32
CA ALA A 136 10.24 -9.85 -9.30
C ALA A 136 9.05 -9.06 -8.73
N GLU A 137 9.32 -7.92 -8.12
CA GLU A 137 8.30 -7.00 -7.61
C GLU A 137 8.55 -5.60 -8.16
N ASN A 138 7.50 -4.96 -8.64
CA ASN A 138 7.50 -3.52 -8.92
C ASN A 138 6.56 -2.85 -7.92
N ILE A 139 7.01 -1.76 -7.31
CA ILE A 139 6.22 -0.93 -6.39
C ILE A 139 6.11 0.49 -6.94
N ALA A 140 5.01 1.17 -6.65
CA ALA A 140 4.80 2.57 -7.01
C ALA A 140 3.90 3.24 -5.96
N ALA A 141 4.08 4.55 -5.75
CA ALA A 141 3.29 5.33 -4.81
C ALA A 141 3.07 6.75 -5.33
N GLY A 142 1.95 7.36 -4.95
CA GLY A 142 1.63 8.76 -5.28
C GLY A 142 0.94 8.99 -6.64
N HIS A 143 0.71 7.94 -7.41
CA HIS A 143 0.02 8.01 -8.71
C HIS A 143 -1.50 8.00 -8.56
N ARG A 144 -2.20 8.74 -9.43
CA ARG A 144 -3.67 8.84 -9.41
C ARG A 144 -4.38 7.94 -10.41
N THR A 145 -3.62 7.37 -11.35
CA THR A 145 -4.14 6.58 -12.47
C THR A 145 -3.24 5.38 -12.74
N PRO A 146 -3.80 4.25 -13.18
CA PRO A 146 -3.01 3.06 -13.50
C PRO A 146 -2.07 3.28 -14.69
N GLU A 147 -2.45 4.14 -15.65
CA GLU A 147 -1.59 4.55 -16.77
C GLU A 147 -0.29 5.20 -16.26
N ALA A 148 -0.41 6.20 -15.38
CA ALA A 148 0.76 6.85 -14.78
C ALA A 148 1.69 5.88 -14.02
N VAL A 149 1.14 4.85 -13.37
CA VAL A 149 1.95 3.81 -12.70
C VAL A 149 2.79 3.03 -13.73
N VAL A 150 2.16 2.58 -14.81
CA VAL A 150 2.83 1.77 -15.84
C VAL A 150 3.82 2.61 -16.64
N ASP A 151 3.47 3.86 -16.97
CA ASP A 151 4.36 4.81 -17.66
C ASP A 151 5.64 5.07 -16.84
N ASP A 152 5.51 5.23 -15.52
CA ASP A 152 6.64 5.42 -14.61
C ASP A 152 7.54 4.18 -14.58
N TRP A 153 6.95 2.98 -14.51
CA TRP A 153 7.71 1.73 -14.58
C TRP A 153 8.44 1.54 -15.92
N MET A 154 7.80 1.86 -17.04
CA MET A 154 8.43 1.75 -18.37
C MET A 154 9.53 2.79 -18.58
N SER A 155 9.47 3.90 -17.85
CA SER A 155 10.51 4.94 -17.85
C SER A 155 11.67 4.63 -16.90
N SER A 156 11.56 3.59 -16.08
CA SER A 156 12.59 3.15 -15.13
C SER A 156 13.47 2.05 -15.75
N SER A 157 14.76 2.04 -15.39
CA SER A 157 15.67 0.95 -15.76
C SER A 157 15.45 -0.35 -14.97
N GLY A 158 14.58 -0.30 -13.96
CA GLY A 158 14.61 -1.22 -12.82
C GLY A 158 15.53 -0.71 -11.73
#